data_AF-A0A2N6AJ51-F1
#
_entry.id   AF-A0A2N6AJ51-F1
#
_cell.length_a   1.000
_cell.length_b   1.000
_cell.length_c   1.000
_cell.angle_alpha   90.00
_cell.angle_beta   90.00
_cell.angle_gamma   90.00
#
_symmetry.space_group_name_H-M   'P 1'
#
loop_
_entity.id
_entity.type
_entity.pdbx_description
1 polymer ?
#
loop_
_entity_poly.entity_id
_entity_poly.type
_entity_poly.pdbx_seq_one_letter_code
_entity_poly.pdbx_strand_id
1 'polypeptide(L)'
;MKLIRYSIRKDDLHQLLHAIGVLQKNEHLLAVNNADLADQGHEAVLITVSAEQKHSTLGDHENWTDEEIQQRFAELRILEDSATQQLRGVMAELEALQRERERRSMDSDRSDDGIPGAVEKNIRDQLRGLLGEDRGG
;
A
#
# COMPACT_ATOMS: atom_id res chain seq x y z
N MET A 1 14.04 -28.96 -2.90
CA MET A 1 13.31 -27.81 -2.34
C MET A 1 11.90 -28.18 -1.85
N LYS A 2 11.77 -28.46 -0.55
CA LYS A 2 10.45 -28.54 0.10
C LYS A 2 10.03 -27.15 0.60
N LEU A 3 9.34 -26.40 -0.25
CA LEU A 3 8.66 -25.16 0.16
C LEU A 3 7.42 -25.51 0.96
N ILE A 4 7.31 -24.97 2.18
CA ILE A 4 6.15 -25.16 3.03
C ILE A 4 5.51 -23.80 3.27
N ARG A 5 4.23 -23.68 2.93
CA ARG A 5 3.44 -22.48 3.21
C ARG A 5 2.67 -22.68 4.51
N TYR A 6 2.85 -21.76 5.43
CA TYR A 6 2.11 -21.68 6.68
C TYR A 6 1.19 -20.46 6.66
N SER A 7 0.01 -20.61 7.26
CA SER A 7 -0.90 -19.51 7.54
C SER A 7 -0.95 -19.34 9.05
N ILE A 8 -0.63 -18.14 9.54
CA ILE A 8 -0.63 -17.81 10.96
C ILE A 8 -1.65 -16.70 11.19
N ARG A 9 -2.61 -16.91 12.09
CA ARG A 9 -3.53 -15.84 12.47
C ARG A 9 -2.78 -14.66 13.09
N LYS A 10 -3.20 -13.44 12.77
CA LYS A 10 -2.59 -12.22 13.28
C LYS A 10 -2.66 -12.13 14.79
N ASP A 11 -3.77 -12.54 15.39
CA ASP A 11 -3.92 -12.57 16.86
C ASP A 11 -2.91 -13.51 17.51
N ASP A 12 -2.74 -14.71 16.93
CA ASP A 12 -1.82 -15.72 17.44
C ASP A 12 -0.37 -15.24 17.30
N LEU A 13 -0.04 -14.59 16.18
CA LEU A 13 1.28 -13.97 15.99
C LEU A 13 1.49 -12.83 16.99
N HIS A 14 0.48 -11.98 17.24
CA HIS A 14 0.56 -10.89 18.20
C HIS A 14 0.80 -11.40 19.62
N GLN A 15 0.06 -12.44 20.03
CA GLN A 15 0.28 -13.13 21.31
C GLN A 15 1.67 -13.75 21.39
N LEU A 16 2.13 -14.40 20.32
CA LEU A 16 3.46 -14.99 20.25
C LEU A 16 4.53 -13.93 20.44
N LEU A 17 4.41 -12.78 19.78
CA LEU A 17 5.38 -11.68 19.87
C LEU A 17 5.45 -11.07 21.28
N HIS A 18 4.33 -10.97 22.02
CA HIS A 18 4.37 -10.62 23.43
C HIS A 18 5.01 -11.73 24.28
N ALA A 19 4.67 -12.99 24.03
CA ALA A 19 5.16 -14.13 24.80
C ALA A 19 6.67 -14.29 24.69
N ILE A 20 7.25 -14.01 23.53
CA ILE A 20 8.71 -14.02 23.31
C ILE A 20 9.38 -12.68 23.64
N GLY A 21 8.63 -11.68 24.12
CA GLY A 21 9.16 -10.39 24.57
C GLY A 21 9.57 -9.43 23.45
N VAL A 22 9.13 -9.65 22.21
CA VAL A 22 9.35 -8.72 21.10
C VAL A 22 8.43 -7.49 21.20
N LEU A 23 7.19 -7.67 21.69
CA LEU A 23 6.25 -6.58 21.97
C LEU A 23 6.07 -6.41 23.48
N GLN A 24 6.19 -5.18 23.98
CA GLN A 24 5.81 -4.84 25.35
C GLN A 24 4.29 -4.92 25.55
N LYS A 25 3.81 -5.08 26.79
CA LYS A 25 2.38 -5.34 27.11
C LYS A 25 1.34 -4.44 26.44
N ASN A 26 1.72 -3.22 26.06
CA ASN A 26 0.81 -2.22 25.50
C ASN A 26 1.14 -1.87 24.04
N GLU A 27 2.11 -2.55 23.44
CA GLU A 27 2.52 -2.32 22.06
C GLU A 27 1.66 -3.16 21.11
N HIS A 28 1.28 -2.54 20.00
CA HIS A 28 0.57 -3.18 18.92
C HIS A 28 1.35 -3.03 17.62
N LEU A 29 1.25 -4.03 16.75
CA LEU A 29 1.77 -3.95 15.38
C LEU A 29 0.91 -2.97 14.57
N LEU A 30 1.29 -1.69 14.57
CA LEU A 30 0.58 -0.62 13.86
C LEU A 30 1.08 -0.43 12.42
N ALA A 31 2.40 -0.44 12.24
CA ALA A 31 3.05 -0.30 10.94
C ALA A 31 4.05 -1.44 10.78
N VAL A 32 3.81 -2.28 9.78
CA VAL A 32 4.49 -3.55 9.57
C VAL A 32 4.94 -3.60 8.13
N ASN A 33 6.23 -3.87 7.90
CA ASN A 33 6.83 -3.97 6.56
C ASN A 33 6.45 -5.29 5.86
N ASN A 34 5.18 -5.67 5.95
CA ASN A 34 4.62 -6.86 5.37
C ASN A 34 3.14 -6.59 5.04
N ALA A 35 2.78 -6.65 3.76
CA ALA A 35 1.42 -6.32 3.31
C ALA A 35 0.35 -7.21 3.96
N ASP A 36 0.61 -8.51 4.11
CA ASP A 36 -0.35 -9.42 4.75
C ASP A 36 -0.62 -8.98 6.19
N LEU A 37 0.40 -8.50 6.90
CA LEU A 37 0.27 -7.96 8.26
C LEU A 37 -0.42 -6.59 8.28
N ALA A 38 -0.10 -5.71 7.34
CA ALA A 38 -0.66 -4.35 7.25
C ALA A 38 -2.15 -4.34 6.85
N ASP A 39 -2.61 -5.32 6.07
CA ASP A 39 -3.98 -5.37 5.57
C ASP A 39 -4.97 -5.83 6.65
N GLN A 40 -5.74 -4.90 7.23
CA GLN A 40 -6.76 -5.23 8.24
C GLN A 40 -7.91 -6.10 7.72
N GLY A 41 -8.08 -6.25 6.39
CA GLY A 41 -9.08 -7.12 5.78
C GLY A 41 -8.75 -8.60 5.84
N HIS A 42 -7.49 -8.96 6.14
CA HIS A 42 -7.04 -10.34 6.25
C HIS A 42 -6.68 -10.70 7.70
N GLU A 43 -7.24 -11.79 8.21
CA GLU A 43 -7.01 -12.25 9.59
C GLU A 43 -5.71 -13.05 9.76
N ALA A 44 -5.03 -13.40 8.66
CA ALA A 44 -3.87 -14.29 8.68
C ALA A 44 -2.71 -13.75 7.83
N VAL A 45 -1.50 -14.17 8.20
CA VAL A 45 -0.24 -13.88 7.56
C VAL A 45 0.26 -15.15 6.90
N LEU A 46 0.62 -15.08 5.63
CA LEU A 46 1.20 -16.20 4.91
C LEU A 46 2.73 -16.16 5.03
N ILE A 47 3.31 -17.24 5.55
CA ILE A 47 4.75 -17.39 5.66
C ILE A 47 5.18 -18.56 4.79
N THR A 48 6.04 -18.28 3.81
CA THR A 48 6.68 -19.33 3.01
C THR A 48 8.03 -19.65 3.65
N VAL A 49 8.19 -20.89 4.09
CA VAL A 49 9.43 -21.38 4.71
C VAL A 49 10.09 -22.37 3.76
N SER A 50 11.37 -22.13 3.47
CA SER A 50 12.24 -23.15 2.90
C SER A 50 12.83 -23.97 4.05
N ALA A 51 12.58 -25.28 4.06
CA ALA A 51 13.07 -26.18 5.11
C ALA A 51 14.56 -26.55 4.95
N GLU A 52 15.20 -26.10 3.87
CA GLU A 52 16.61 -26.39 3.56
C GLU A 52 17.47 -25.20 4.03
N GLN A 53 18.44 -25.46 4.91
CA GLN A 53 19.31 -24.43 5.49
C GLN A 53 20.45 -24.06 4.53
N LYS A 54 20.66 -22.74 4.38
CA LYS A 54 21.80 -22.04 3.71
C LYS A 54 21.67 -22.00 2.18
N HIS A 55 21.94 -20.87 1.53
CA HIS A 55 23.30 -20.32 1.37
C HIS A 55 23.42 -18.83 1.75
N SER A 56 24.44 -18.51 2.55
CA SER A 56 24.99 -17.16 2.62
C SER A 56 25.91 -16.98 1.41
N THR A 57 25.49 -16.31 0.35
CA THR A 57 26.41 -16.09 -0.77
C THR A 57 26.19 -14.74 -1.44
N LEU A 58 26.92 -13.75 -0.93
CA LEU A 58 27.72 -12.87 -1.79
C LEU A 58 28.93 -13.70 -2.24
N GLY A 59 28.76 -14.56 -3.23
CA GLY A 59 29.82 -15.42 -3.76
C GLY A 59 29.57 -15.69 -5.24
N ASP A 60 30.65 -15.80 -6.01
CA ASP A 60 30.65 -15.84 -7.47
C ASP A 60 29.67 -16.89 -8.03
N HIS A 61 28.71 -16.44 -8.82
CA HIS A 61 27.65 -17.27 -9.39
C HIS A 61 28.19 -18.29 -10.41
N GLU A 62 29.41 -18.10 -10.91
CA GLU A 62 30.06 -18.99 -11.88
C GLU A 62 30.39 -20.38 -11.30
N ASN A 63 30.50 -20.50 -9.97
CA ASN A 63 30.84 -21.77 -9.31
C ASN A 63 29.61 -22.54 -8.82
N TRP A 64 28.41 -22.05 -9.11
CA TRP A 64 27.18 -22.68 -8.62
C TRP A 64 26.74 -23.79 -9.57
N THR A 65 26.18 -24.84 -9.00
CA THR A 65 25.52 -25.90 -9.76
C THR A 65 24.19 -25.40 -10.33
N ASP A 66 23.70 -26.05 -11.39
CA ASP A 66 22.38 -25.74 -11.97
C ASP A 66 21.24 -25.82 -10.94
N GLU A 67 21.31 -26.77 -9.99
CA GLU A 67 20.32 -26.93 -8.93
C GLU A 67 20.35 -25.75 -7.95
N GLU A 68 21.53 -25.27 -7.55
CA GLU A 68 21.70 -24.09 -6.69
C GLU A 68 21.21 -22.80 -7.38
N ILE A 69 21.50 -22.66 -8.68
CA ILE A 69 21.02 -21.53 -9.48
C ILE A 69 19.50 -21.55 -9.58
N GLN A 70 18.89 -22.70 -9.92
CA GLN A 70 17.44 -22.84 -10.00
C GLN A 70 16.77 -22.56 -8.65
N GLN A 71 17.36 -23.04 -7.56
CA GLN A 71 16.85 -22.81 -6.22
C GLN A 71 16.88 -21.31 -5.88
N ARG A 72 18.02 -20.65 -6.06
CA ARG A 72 18.16 -19.23 -5.74
C ARG A 72 17.26 -18.36 -6.62
N PHE A 73 17.12 -18.73 -7.89
CA PHE A 73 16.22 -18.05 -8.81
C PHE A 73 14.76 -18.15 -8.34
N ALA A 74 14.32 -19.34 -7.91
CA ALA A 74 12.98 -19.53 -7.37
C ALA A 74 12.75 -18.72 -6.08
N GLU A 75 13.74 -18.68 -5.18
CA GLU A 75 13.68 -17.85 -3.96
C GLU A 75 13.55 -16.36 -4.29
N LEU A 76 14.41 -15.84 -5.17
CA LEU A 76 14.41 -14.43 -5.56
C LEU A 76 13.11 -14.05 -6.27
N ARG A 77 12.56 -14.93 -7.10
CA ARG A 77 11.29 -14.70 -7.79
C ARG A 77 10.11 -14.59 -6.83
N ILE A 78 10.07 -15.44 -5.79
CA ILE A 78 9.05 -15.33 -4.75
C ILE A 78 9.15 -13.99 -4.00
N LEU A 79 10.37 -13.53 -3.72
CA LEU A 79 10.60 -12.23 -3.09
C LEU A 79 10.21 -11.06 -4.01
N GLU A 80 10.54 -11.15 -5.30
CA GLU A 80 10.15 -10.17 -6.32
C GLU A 80 8.63 -10.07 -6.44
N ASP A 81 7.93 -11.20 -6.54
CA ASP A 81 6.46 -11.25 -6.62
C ASP A 81 5.82 -10.60 -5.39
N SER A 82 6.33 -10.92 -4.20
CA SER A 82 5.87 -10.33 -2.94
C SER A 82 6.11 -8.82 -2.88
N ALA A 83 7.32 -8.36 -3.21
CA ALA A 83 7.66 -6.93 -3.23
C ALA A 83 6.82 -6.16 -4.26
N THR A 84 6.56 -6.76 -5.43
CA THR A 84 5.73 -6.16 -6.47
C THR A 84 4.28 -6.03 -6.02
N GLN A 85 3.74 -7.03 -5.33
CA GLN A 85 2.39 -6.97 -4.78
C GLN A 85 2.27 -5.88 -3.70
N GLN A 86 3.28 -5.75 -2.83
CA GLN A 86 3.35 -4.67 -1.85
C GLN A 86 3.39 -3.29 -2.51
N LEU A 87 4.23 -3.12 -3.54
CA LEU A 87 4.33 -1.86 -4.28
C LEU A 87 2.99 -1.47 -4.91
N ARG A 88 2.28 -2.42 -5.53
CA ARG A 88 0.95 -2.19 -6.10
C ARG A 88 -0.07 -1.75 -5.04
N GLY A 89 -0.04 -2.37 -3.86
CA GLY A 89 -0.90 -1.97 -2.74
C GLY A 89 -0.66 -0.53 -2.30
N VAL A 90 0.62 -0.16 -2.10
CA VAL A 90 1.01 1.21 -1.72
C VAL A 90 0.63 2.23 -2.79
N MET A 91 0.83 1.91 -4.07
CA MET A 91 0.43 2.79 -5.18
C MET A 91 -1.08 3.02 -5.21
N ALA A 92 -1.89 1.97 -5.00
CA ALA A 92 -3.34 2.10 -4.97
C ALA A 92 -3.83 2.99 -3.81
N GLU A 93 -3.21 2.88 -2.63
CA GLU A 93 -3.50 3.75 -1.49
C GLU A 93 -3.11 5.20 -1.75
N LEU A 94 -1.93 5.44 -2.33
CA LEU A 94 -1.48 6.79 -2.74
C LEU A 94 -2.45 7.43 -3.75
N GLU A 95 -2.90 6.67 -4.75
CA GLU A 95 -3.88 7.15 -5.72
C GLU A 95 -5.25 7.43 -5.07
N ALA A 96 -5.67 6.65 -4.09
CA ALA A 96 -6.90 6.89 -3.35
C ALA A 96 -6.80 8.18 -2.51
N LEU A 97 -5.69 8.37 -1.79
CA LEU A 97 -5.43 9.57 -0.99
C LEU A 97 -5.29 10.80 -1.87
N GLN A 98 -4.65 10.70 -3.04
CA GLN A 98 -4.55 11.78 -4.00
C GLN A 98 -5.94 12.19 -4.52
N ARG A 99 -6.77 11.23 -4.94
CA ARG A 99 -8.15 11.51 -5.38
C ARG A 99 -8.98 12.17 -4.28
N GLU A 100 -8.86 11.70 -3.04
CA GLU A 100 -9.57 12.30 -1.91
C GLU A 100 -9.06 13.71 -1.60
N ARG A 101 -7.75 13.96 -1.72
CA ARG A 101 -7.17 15.30 -1.58
C ARG A 101 -7.69 16.25 -2.67
N GLU A 102 -7.71 15.80 -3.92
CA GLU A 102 -8.25 16.58 -5.04
C GLU A 102 -9.74 16.88 -4.85
N ARG A 103 -10.53 15.88 -4.45
CA ARG A 103 -11.94 16.03 -4.10
C ARG A 103 -12.14 17.06 -2.99
N ARG A 104 -11.34 16.99 -1.91
CA ARG A 104 -11.40 17.94 -0.80
C ARG A 104 -10.92 19.34 -1.19
N SER A 105 -9.92 19.46 -2.07
CA SER A 105 -9.51 20.77 -2.57
C SER A 105 -10.59 21.41 -3.44
N MET A 106 -11.34 20.61 -4.21
CA MET A 106 -12.51 21.06 -4.96
C MET A 106 -13.69 21.42 -4.04
N ASP A 107 -13.87 20.70 -2.93
CA ASP A 107 -14.88 21.00 -1.90
C ASP A 107 -14.49 22.20 -1.02
N SER A 108 -13.20 22.51 -0.86
CA SER A 108 -12.71 23.68 -0.09
C SER A 108 -12.76 24.99 -0.86
N ASP A 109 -12.92 24.96 -2.18
CA ASP A 109 -13.28 26.12 -3.00
C ASP A 109 -14.79 26.45 -2.85
N ARG A 110 -15.35 26.32 -1.65
CA ARG A 110 -16.66 26.86 -1.31
C ARG A 110 -16.45 28.25 -0.71
N SER A 111 -17.04 29.26 -1.33
CA SER A 111 -17.05 30.64 -0.82
C SER A 111 -17.79 30.70 0.52
N ASP A 112 -17.66 31.81 1.26
CA ASP A 112 -18.20 32.01 2.62
C ASP A 112 -19.72 31.67 2.76
N ASP A 113 -20.46 31.69 1.65
CA ASP A 113 -21.89 31.33 1.55
C ASP A 113 -22.14 29.84 1.20
N GLY A 114 -21.12 28.98 1.23
CA GLY A 114 -21.22 27.54 0.97
C GLY A 114 -21.43 27.14 -0.50
N ILE A 115 -21.28 28.07 -1.44
CA ILE A 115 -21.45 27.84 -2.88
C ILE A 115 -20.16 27.27 -3.47
N PRO A 116 -20.19 26.08 -4.13
CA PRO A 116 -19.02 25.56 -4.83
C PRO A 116 -18.49 26.55 -5.88
N GLY A 117 -17.18 26.79 -5.93
CA GLY A 117 -16.57 27.84 -6.76
C GLY A 117 -16.82 27.68 -8.26
N ALA A 118 -17.09 26.45 -8.72
CA ALA A 118 -17.53 26.18 -10.09
C ALA A 118 -18.92 26.80 -10.40
N VAL A 119 -19.82 26.83 -9.41
CA VAL A 119 -21.14 27.45 -9.51
C VAL A 119 -21.02 28.96 -9.42
N GLU A 120 -20.17 29.49 -8.53
CA GLU A 120 -19.94 30.94 -8.44
C GLU A 120 -19.36 31.51 -9.75
N LYS A 121 -18.40 30.81 -10.36
CA LYS A 121 -17.84 31.20 -11.66
C LYS A 121 -18.91 31.23 -12.75
N ASN A 122 -19.77 30.21 -12.80
CA ASN A 122 -20.85 30.13 -13.78
C ASN A 122 -21.92 31.23 -13.57
N ILE A 123 -22.29 31.51 -12.32
CA ILE A 123 -23.21 32.62 -11.99
C ILE A 123 -22.60 33.96 -12.36
N ARG A 124 -21.31 34.18 -12.07
CA ARG A 124 -20.60 35.43 -12.39
C ARG A 124 -20.47 35.65 -13.90
N ASP A 125 -20.25 34.59 -14.66
CA ASP A 125 -20.21 34.62 -16.13
C ASP A 125 -21.60 34.87 -16.73
N GLN A 126 -22.66 34.26 -16.19
CA GLN A 126 -24.06 34.53 -16.60
C GLN A 126 -24.51 35.96 -16.26
N LEU A 127 -24.18 36.47 -15.07
CA LEU A 127 -24.45 37.85 -14.69
C LEU A 127 -23.70 38.84 -15.58
N ARG A 128 -22.46 38.53 -15.97
CA ARG A 128 -21.70 39.34 -16.93
C ARG A 128 -22.31 39.33 -18.33
N GLY A 129 -22.90 38.21 -18.76
CA GLY A 129 -23.68 38.13 -20.00
C GLY A 129 -24.93 39.01 -19.95
N LEU A 130 -25.72 38.90 -18.88
CA LEU A 130 -26.96 39.65 -18.69
C LEU A 130 -26.73 41.17 -18.50
N LEU A 131 -25.65 41.55 -17.81
CA LEU A 131 -25.28 42.96 -17.59
C LEU A 131 -24.46 43.54 -18.74
N GLY A 132 -23.95 42.70 -19.64
CA GLY A 132 -23.20 43.08 -20.84
C GLY A 132 -24.08 43.37 -22.05
N GLU A 133 -25.29 42.79 -22.12
CA GLU A 133 -26.27 43.06 -23.19
C GLU A 133 -27.01 44.40 -23.04
N ASP A 134 -26.91 45.07 -21.88
CA ASP A 134 -27.65 46.33 -21.60
C ASP A 134 -26.83 47.61 -21.89
N ARG A 135 -25.73 47.50 -22.65
CA ARG A 135 -24.91 48.65 -23.11
C ARG A 135 -24.59 48.59 -24.61
N GLY A 136 -25.60 48.29 -25.41
CA GLY A 136 -25.57 48.43 -26.87
C GLY A 136 -26.81 49.15 -27.38
N GLY A 137 -26.94 50.44 -27.06
CA GLY A 137 -27.91 51.37 -27.63
C GLY A 137 -27.21 52.65 -28.07
#